data_AF-A0A1E8EXX9-F1
#
_entry.id   AF-A0A1E8EXX9-F1
#
_cell.length_a   1.000
_cell.length_b   1.000
_cell.length_c   1.000
_cell.angle_alpha   90.00
_cell.angle_beta   90.00
_cell.angle_gamma   90.00
#
_symmetry.space_group_name_H-M   'P 1'
#
loop_
_entity.id
_entity.type
_entity.pdbx_description
1 polymer ?
#
loop_
_entity_poly.entity_id
_entity_poly.type
_entity_poly.pdbx_seq_one_letter_code
_entity_poly.pdbx_strand_id
1 'polypeptide(L)'
;MEKICKKFNIALTLFLVMFFLFKVNYSVEANDKVVKAQKTWTIKLNMKVDPSTVKDNVTVIDEKCNTIPAEVYLWKLDEKFIIIDAPKEEYDSNKIYYIVLNKGLKSIYGDNLNKRMVYKFYVEDKEADFLYNKIETGLKHHVNKVYIRPEEQEKALKIAKKVVENHKGKTEVTDIGIGENLNDKTSWISFQYDIKTFWGYCEENEFVTINLNSRIMPVGEFNFLNVNSNIPGSKITYDVKDKNILSIDENGNIRALNAGKTFIYVNYSYRGTYKSYSIPIEVINNK
;
A
#
# COMPACT_ATOMS: atom_id res chain seq x y z
N MET A 1 1.29 5.03 98.19
CA MET A 1 0.53 5.81 97.18
C MET A 1 1.52 6.29 96.14
N GLU A 2 1.35 5.80 94.91
CA GLU A 2 1.67 6.38 93.57
C GLU A 2 3.00 7.16 93.35
N LYS A 3 3.73 7.07 92.22
CA LYS A 3 3.58 6.33 90.95
C LYS A 3 4.95 6.33 90.23
N ILE A 4 5.14 5.27 89.45
CA ILE A 4 6.27 4.95 88.55
C ILE A 4 6.30 5.89 87.32
N CYS A 5 7.50 6.28 86.88
CA CYS A 5 7.93 6.47 85.46
C CYS A 5 9.40 6.96 85.48
N LYS A 6 10.48 6.22 85.14
CA LYS A 6 10.81 5.39 83.98
C LYS A 6 10.42 6.04 82.64
N LYS A 7 11.36 6.76 82.00
CA LYS A 7 12.17 6.25 80.87
C LYS A 7 12.91 7.36 80.13
N PHE A 8 14.22 7.13 80.02
CA PHE A 8 15.10 7.50 78.91
C PHE A 8 14.37 7.31 77.57
N ASN A 9 14.22 8.37 76.77
CA ASN A 9 13.76 8.29 75.39
C ASN A 9 14.68 9.15 74.52
N ILE A 10 15.75 8.52 74.03
CA ILE A 10 16.41 8.92 72.79
C ILE A 10 15.35 8.73 71.71
N ALA A 11 14.83 9.81 71.14
CA ALA A 11 14.00 9.76 69.96
C ALA A 11 14.87 9.38 68.74
N LEU A 12 15.21 8.10 68.67
CA LEU A 12 15.56 7.40 67.45
C LEU A 12 14.25 7.26 66.65
N THR A 13 13.98 8.15 65.70
CA THR A 13 13.16 7.91 64.48
C THR A 13 12.86 9.21 63.74
N LEU A 14 13.70 9.56 62.76
CA LEU A 14 13.32 10.40 61.62
C LEU A 14 14.22 10.14 60.41
N PHE A 15 14.52 8.84 60.19
CA PHE A 15 15.15 8.33 58.96
C PHE A 15 14.30 7.19 58.37
N LEU A 16 12.97 7.33 58.36
CA LEU A 16 12.12 6.36 57.70
C LEU A 16 11.03 7.04 56.88
N VAL A 17 11.09 6.75 55.58
CA VAL A 17 10.00 6.83 54.60
C VAL A 17 9.73 8.21 54.01
N MET A 18 10.78 8.84 53.47
CA MET A 18 10.64 9.48 52.15
C MET A 18 11.07 8.48 51.05
N PHE A 19 10.63 7.22 51.18
CA PHE A 19 10.48 6.35 50.02
C PHE A 19 9.33 6.96 49.23
N PHE A 20 9.67 7.96 48.41
CA PHE A 20 8.86 8.30 47.27
C PHE A 20 8.39 7.00 46.64
N LEU A 21 7.07 6.84 46.60
CA LEU A 21 6.38 5.77 45.89
C LEU A 21 6.64 5.99 44.39
N PHE A 22 7.85 5.72 43.92
CA PHE A 22 8.22 5.74 42.52
C PHE A 22 7.64 4.48 41.89
N LYS A 23 6.34 4.50 41.61
CA LYS A 23 5.71 3.42 40.87
C LYS A 23 6.14 3.50 39.41
N VAL A 24 6.39 2.34 38.80
CA VAL A 24 6.62 2.27 37.35
C VAL A 24 5.33 2.67 36.64
N ASN A 25 5.40 3.75 35.87
CA ASN A 25 4.35 4.31 35.04
C ASN A 25 4.81 4.24 33.57
N TYR A 26 3.85 4.24 32.65
CA TYR A 26 4.09 4.12 31.22
C TYR A 26 3.31 5.21 30.50
N SER A 27 3.76 5.56 29.29
CA SER A 27 2.94 6.28 28.33
C SER A 27 2.85 5.43 27.08
N VAL A 28 1.65 4.95 26.79
CA VAL A 28 1.30 4.42 25.47
C VAL A 28 0.28 5.40 24.91
N GLU A 29 0.49 5.91 23.71
CA GLU A 29 -0.53 6.69 23.01
C GLU A 29 -1.76 5.80 22.79
N ALA A 30 -2.71 5.92 23.70
CA ALA A 30 -3.93 5.15 23.73
C ALA A 30 -4.92 5.75 22.73
N ASN A 31 -4.95 5.15 21.54
CA ASN A 31 -6.14 5.08 20.69
C ASN A 31 -6.13 3.67 20.09
N ASP A 32 -7.30 3.12 19.77
CA ASP A 32 -7.41 1.90 18.97
C ASP A 32 -6.64 2.13 17.65
N LYS A 33 -5.40 1.61 17.56
CA LYS A 33 -4.56 1.79 16.37
C LYS A 33 -4.74 0.58 15.45
N VAL A 34 -5.20 0.87 14.24
CA VAL A 34 -5.11 -0.01 13.08
C VAL A 34 -3.66 -0.03 12.62
N VAL A 35 -3.06 -1.21 12.46
CA VAL A 35 -1.64 -1.38 12.14
C VAL A 35 -1.39 -2.49 11.13
N LYS A 36 -0.26 -2.43 10.42
CA LYS A 36 0.21 -3.50 9.53
C LYS A 36 0.60 -4.77 10.30
N ALA A 37 0.54 -5.92 9.64
CA ALA A 37 0.84 -7.24 10.23
C ALA A 37 2.28 -7.42 10.75
N GLN A 38 3.22 -6.64 10.23
CA GLN A 38 4.64 -6.63 10.62
C GLN A 38 4.98 -5.55 11.66
N LYS A 39 3.98 -5.01 12.36
CA LYS A 39 4.18 -3.89 13.27
C LYS A 39 5.02 -4.27 14.49
N THR A 40 6.20 -3.67 14.61
CA THR A 40 6.98 -3.62 15.87
C THR A 40 6.45 -2.54 16.81
N TRP A 41 6.38 -2.87 18.10
CA TRP A 41 5.98 -1.97 19.17
C TRP A 41 7.17 -1.52 20.01
N THR A 42 7.08 -0.29 20.50
CA THR A 42 8.03 0.28 21.46
C THR A 42 7.23 0.82 22.64
N ILE A 43 7.48 0.29 23.83
CA ILE A 43 6.80 0.70 25.06
C ILE A 43 7.81 1.44 25.93
N LYS A 44 7.50 2.70 26.24
CA LYS A 44 8.33 3.54 27.11
C LYS A 44 7.80 3.48 28.54
N LEU A 45 8.68 3.10 29.46
CA LEU A 45 8.47 3.15 30.89
C LEU A 45 9.19 4.36 31.50
N ASN A 46 8.74 4.82 32.66
CA ASN A 46 9.38 5.92 33.37
C ASN A 46 10.70 5.49 34.05
N MET A 47 10.92 4.19 34.26
CA MET A 47 12.06 3.61 34.97
C MET A 47 12.65 2.46 34.16
N LYS A 48 13.96 2.21 34.35
CA LYS A 48 14.66 1.07 33.74
C LYS A 48 14.11 -0.23 34.29
N VAL A 49 13.99 -1.24 33.43
CA VAL A 49 13.36 -2.53 33.72
C VAL A 49 14.40 -3.58 34.10
N ASP A 50 14.07 -4.43 35.06
CA ASP A 50 14.83 -5.66 35.34
C ASP A 50 14.64 -6.66 34.19
N PRO A 51 15.68 -6.95 33.38
CA PRO A 51 15.57 -7.81 32.20
C PRO A 51 15.07 -9.22 32.53
N SER A 52 15.37 -9.74 33.72
CA SER A 52 14.97 -11.08 34.14
C SER A 52 13.46 -11.24 34.28
N THR A 53 12.73 -10.13 34.44
CA THR A 53 11.28 -10.14 34.63
C THR A 53 10.50 -9.91 33.34
N VAL A 54 11.15 -9.55 32.24
CA VAL A 54 10.45 -9.14 30.99
C VAL A 54 9.71 -10.30 30.35
N LYS A 55 10.38 -11.43 30.14
CA LYS A 55 9.86 -12.58 29.38
C LYS A 55 8.55 -13.14 29.95
N ASP A 56 8.42 -13.16 31.28
CA ASP A 56 7.26 -13.73 31.95
C ASP A 56 6.12 -12.70 32.16
N ASN A 57 6.40 -11.41 31.96
CA ASN A 57 5.46 -10.34 32.27
C ASN A 57 5.03 -9.50 31.07
N VAL A 58 5.55 -9.75 29.88
CA VAL A 58 5.16 -9.04 28.66
C VAL A 58 4.76 -10.05 27.60
N THR A 59 3.49 -10.03 27.19
CA THR A 59 2.95 -10.96 26.20
C THR A 59 2.06 -10.27 25.19
N VAL A 60 1.92 -10.90 24.02
CA VAL A 60 0.90 -10.55 23.03
C VAL A 60 -0.12 -11.69 23.02
N ILE A 61 -1.41 -11.36 23.07
CA ILE A 61 -2.50 -12.33 23.04
C ILE A 61 -3.55 -11.94 21.99
N ASP A 62 -4.28 -12.92 21.48
CA ASP A 62 -5.45 -12.71 20.62
C ASP A 62 -6.75 -12.48 21.44
N GLU A 63 -7.87 -12.34 20.74
CA GLU A 63 -9.22 -12.23 21.30
C GLU A 63 -9.68 -13.43 22.14
N LYS A 64 -9.05 -14.60 21.96
CA LYS A 64 -9.32 -15.85 22.69
C LYS A 64 -8.33 -16.07 23.84
N CYS A 65 -7.48 -15.09 24.13
CA CYS A 65 -6.39 -15.15 25.12
C CYS A 65 -5.29 -16.17 24.78
N ASN A 66 -5.15 -16.60 23.53
CA ASN A 66 -4.01 -17.41 23.11
C ASN A 66 -2.76 -16.53 23.00
N THR A 67 -1.64 -17.03 23.48
CA THR A 67 -0.35 -16.33 23.36
C THR A 67 0.15 -16.37 21.92
N ILE A 68 0.50 -15.19 21.40
CA ILE A 68 1.15 -15.02 20.10
C ILE A 68 2.67 -15.02 20.29
N PRO A 69 3.42 -15.81 19.51
CA PRO A 69 4.88 -15.95 19.67
C PRO A 69 5.64 -14.75 19.12
N ALA A 70 5.45 -13.59 19.75
CA ALA A 70 6.20 -12.36 19.48
C ALA A 70 7.52 -12.33 20.25
N GLU A 71 8.58 -11.80 19.64
CA GLU A 71 9.87 -11.62 20.32
C GLU A 71 9.83 -10.35 21.17
N VAL A 72 10.24 -10.46 22.44
CA VAL A 72 10.21 -9.35 23.41
C VAL A 72 11.58 -9.15 24.04
N TYR A 73 12.09 -7.94 24.00
CA TYR A 73 13.40 -7.58 24.58
C TYR A 73 13.46 -6.11 25.00
N LEU A 74 14.50 -5.78 25.77
CA LEU A 74 14.81 -4.38 26.12
C LEU A 74 15.71 -3.76 25.05
N TRP A 75 15.47 -2.48 24.76
CA TRP A 75 16.35 -1.76 23.86
C TRP A 75 17.73 -1.55 24.50
N LYS A 76 18.79 -1.96 23.80
CA LYS A 76 20.16 -2.01 24.34
C LYS A 76 20.71 -0.65 24.80
N LEU A 77 20.22 0.45 24.19
CA LEU A 77 20.70 1.79 24.49
C LEU A 77 19.96 2.45 25.66
N ASP A 78 18.72 2.02 25.93
CA ASP A 78 17.94 2.50 27.07
C ASP A 78 16.91 1.44 27.50
N GLU A 79 17.20 0.78 28.63
CA GLU A 79 16.39 -0.27 29.26
C GLU A 79 15.04 0.22 29.82
N LYS A 80 14.68 1.48 29.59
CA LYS A 80 13.32 2.00 29.78
C LYS A 80 12.37 1.61 28.65
N PHE A 81 12.90 1.13 27.52
CA PHE A 81 12.12 0.78 26.34
C PHE A 81 12.05 -0.73 26.17
N ILE A 82 10.83 -1.26 26.15
CA ILE A 82 10.54 -2.64 25.73
C ILE A 82 10.18 -2.63 24.25
N ILE A 83 10.83 -3.49 23.49
CA ILE A 83 10.56 -3.74 22.07
C ILE A 83 9.81 -5.06 21.95
N ILE A 84 8.77 -5.06 21.13
CA ILE A 84 8.00 -6.25 20.78
C ILE A 84 7.99 -6.33 19.27
N ASP A 85 8.73 -7.27 18.71
CA ASP A 85 8.72 -7.52 17.27
C ASP A 85 7.51 -8.35 16.88
N ALA A 86 7.05 -8.16 15.64
CA ALA A 86 5.99 -8.98 15.09
C ALA A 86 6.41 -10.47 15.10
N PRO A 87 5.48 -11.41 15.29
CA PRO A 87 5.79 -12.83 15.20
C PRO A 87 6.34 -13.16 13.81
N LYS A 88 7.14 -14.23 13.69
CA LYS A 88 7.77 -14.62 12.41
C LYS A 88 6.75 -14.87 11.28
N GLU A 89 5.59 -15.40 11.64
CA GLU A 89 4.46 -15.63 10.71
C GLU A 89 3.59 -14.38 10.50
N GLU A 90 3.97 -13.26 11.11
CA GLU A 90 3.22 -12.00 11.16
C GLU A 90 1.89 -12.12 11.90
N TYR A 91 1.24 -11.00 12.19
CA TYR A 91 -0.10 -11.04 12.77
C TYR A 91 -1.14 -11.35 11.69
N ASP A 92 -2.19 -12.11 12.05
CA ASP A 92 -3.30 -12.38 11.15
C ASP A 92 -4.07 -11.09 10.83
N SER A 93 -4.46 -10.95 9.57
CA SER A 93 -5.22 -9.80 9.10
C SER A 93 -6.65 -9.80 9.63
N ASN A 94 -7.25 -8.61 9.80
CA ASN A 94 -8.62 -8.46 10.32
C ASN A 94 -8.83 -9.11 11.70
N LYS A 95 -7.79 -9.08 12.54
CA LYS A 95 -7.82 -9.61 13.90
C LYS A 95 -7.48 -8.54 14.93
N ILE A 96 -7.98 -8.77 16.14
CA ILE A 96 -7.74 -7.95 17.32
C ILE A 96 -6.72 -8.67 18.19
N TYR A 97 -5.71 -7.93 18.62
CA TYR A 97 -4.69 -8.40 19.53
C TYR A 97 -4.51 -7.45 20.70
N TYR A 98 -3.87 -7.95 21.75
CA TYR A 98 -3.62 -7.23 22.97
C TYR A 98 -2.17 -7.43 23.41
N ILE A 99 -1.47 -6.34 23.70
CA ILE A 99 -0.21 -6.37 24.45
C ILE A 99 -0.57 -6.30 25.93
N VAL A 100 -0.05 -7.25 26.71
CA VAL A 100 -0.29 -7.34 28.15
C VAL A 100 1.03 -7.16 28.89
N LEU A 101 1.07 -6.18 29.78
CA LEU A 101 2.15 -6.00 30.76
C LEU A 101 1.60 -6.36 32.14
N ASN A 102 2.10 -7.46 32.71
CA ASN A 102 1.68 -7.96 34.00
C ASN A 102 2.31 -7.17 35.15
N LYS A 103 1.65 -7.22 36.32
CA LYS A 103 2.08 -6.50 37.51
C LYS A 103 3.46 -6.96 38.03
N GLY A 104 3.89 -8.17 37.68
CA GLY A 104 5.19 -8.73 38.08
C GLY A 104 6.39 -8.17 37.30
N LEU A 105 6.18 -7.30 36.30
CA LEU A 105 7.25 -6.57 35.63
C LEU A 105 7.92 -5.62 36.63
N LYS A 106 9.23 -5.72 36.80
CA LYS A 106 9.97 -4.94 37.81
C LYS A 106 10.89 -3.91 37.20
N SER A 107 11.11 -2.82 37.93
CA SER A 107 12.24 -1.95 37.68
C SER A 107 13.54 -2.60 38.16
N ILE A 108 14.68 -2.05 37.73
CA ILE A 108 16.01 -2.45 38.27
C ILE A 108 16.15 -2.17 39.78
N TYR A 109 15.23 -1.40 40.38
CA TYR A 109 15.18 -1.12 41.82
C TYR A 109 14.26 -2.10 42.57
N GLY A 110 13.62 -3.04 41.86
CA GLY A 110 12.73 -4.05 42.43
C GLY A 110 11.25 -3.63 42.52
N ASP A 111 10.92 -2.37 42.17
CA ASP A 111 9.54 -1.89 42.17
C ASP A 111 8.71 -2.56 41.07
N ASN A 112 7.56 -3.11 41.44
CA ASN A 112 6.60 -3.68 40.50
C ASN A 112 5.89 -2.60 39.68
N LEU A 113 5.40 -2.98 38.49
CA LEU A 113 4.46 -2.17 37.72
C LEU A 113 3.22 -1.83 38.56
N ASN A 114 2.80 -0.56 38.53
CA ASN A 114 1.71 -0.06 39.39
C ASN A 114 0.40 -0.85 39.21
N LYS A 115 0.09 -1.20 37.96
CA LYS A 115 -1.11 -1.93 37.57
C LYS A 115 -0.83 -2.80 36.34
N ARG A 116 -1.58 -3.90 36.19
CA ARG A 116 -1.61 -4.64 34.94
C ARG A 116 -2.08 -3.73 33.82
N MET A 117 -1.45 -3.87 32.67
CA MET A 117 -1.70 -3.08 31.48
C MET A 117 -2.11 -3.97 30.32
N VAL A 118 -3.12 -3.51 29.59
CA VAL A 118 -3.63 -4.17 28.39
C VAL A 118 -3.79 -3.10 27.32
N TYR A 119 -3.11 -3.27 26.20
CA TYR A 119 -3.17 -2.37 25.07
C TYR A 119 -3.72 -3.10 23.85
N LYS A 120 -4.87 -2.67 23.36
CA LYS A 120 -5.58 -3.26 22.22
C LYS A 120 -5.07 -2.66 20.91
N PHE A 121 -4.91 -3.49 19.89
CA PHE A 121 -4.66 -3.05 18.52
C PHE A 121 -5.40 -3.94 17.51
N TYR A 122 -5.65 -3.39 16.32
CA TYR A 122 -6.28 -4.09 15.21
C TYR A 122 -5.30 -4.20 14.05
N VAL A 123 -5.25 -5.37 13.42
CA VAL A 123 -4.37 -5.60 12.27
C VAL A 123 -5.13 -5.38 10.98
N GLU A 124 -4.58 -4.52 10.13
CA GLU A 124 -5.10 -4.17 8.80
C GLU A 124 -5.50 -5.40 8.01
N ASP A 125 -6.62 -5.29 7.29
CA ASP A 125 -7.10 -6.34 6.43
C ASP A 125 -6.29 -6.30 5.11
N LYS A 126 -5.21 -7.09 5.04
CA LYS A 126 -4.37 -7.19 3.83
C LYS A 126 -5.16 -7.56 2.58
N GLU A 127 -6.19 -8.39 2.72
CA GLU A 127 -7.05 -8.75 1.59
C GLU A 127 -7.92 -7.57 1.17
N ALA A 128 -8.45 -6.78 2.10
CA ALA A 128 -9.15 -5.54 1.78
C ALA A 128 -8.22 -4.54 1.10
N ASP A 129 -6.96 -4.43 1.50
CA ASP A 129 -5.98 -3.56 0.84
C ASP A 129 -5.64 -4.04 -0.57
N PHE A 130 -5.41 -5.34 -0.77
CA PHE A 130 -5.18 -5.90 -2.09
C PHE A 130 -6.39 -5.69 -3.01
N LEU A 131 -7.59 -5.96 -2.50
CA LEU A 131 -8.84 -5.80 -3.24
C LEU A 131 -9.14 -4.32 -3.51
N TYR A 132 -8.89 -3.43 -2.54
CA TYR A 132 -8.99 -1.98 -2.71
C TYR A 132 -8.04 -1.50 -3.81
N ASN A 133 -6.75 -1.86 -3.74
CA ASN A 133 -5.75 -1.46 -4.74
C ASN A 133 -6.10 -2.00 -6.12
N LYS A 134 -6.58 -3.25 -6.21
CA LYS A 134 -7.02 -3.86 -7.47
C LYS A 134 -8.21 -3.11 -8.07
N ILE A 135 -9.21 -2.80 -7.26
CA ILE A 135 -10.41 -2.08 -7.68
C ILE A 135 -10.09 -0.62 -8.03
N GLU A 136 -9.28 0.06 -7.23
CA GLU A 136 -8.80 1.42 -7.49
C GLU A 136 -7.98 1.51 -8.77
N THR A 137 -7.10 0.53 -9.00
CA THR A 137 -6.34 0.43 -10.26
C THR A 137 -7.28 0.23 -11.43
N GLY A 138 -8.28 -0.66 -11.31
CA GLY A 138 -9.29 -0.86 -12.34
C GLY A 138 -10.08 0.41 -12.65
N LEU A 139 -10.48 1.17 -11.63
CA LEU A 139 -11.17 2.45 -11.77
C LEU A 139 -10.28 3.50 -12.47
N LYS A 140 -9.03 3.67 -12.04
CA LYS A 140 -8.08 4.63 -12.64
C LYS A 140 -7.81 4.33 -14.11
N HIS A 141 -7.74 3.06 -14.47
CA HIS A 141 -7.55 2.60 -15.84
C HIS A 141 -8.85 2.41 -16.60
N HIS A 142 -9.99 2.87 -16.05
CA HIS A 142 -11.27 2.89 -16.76
C HIS A 142 -11.71 1.50 -17.24
N VAL A 143 -11.40 0.48 -16.45
CA VAL A 143 -11.75 -0.92 -16.75
C VAL A 143 -13.21 -1.16 -16.39
N ASN A 144 -13.97 -1.79 -17.29
CA ASN A 144 -15.39 -2.08 -17.08
C ASN A 144 -15.64 -3.27 -16.14
N LYS A 145 -14.67 -4.17 -15.99
CA LYS A 145 -14.76 -5.38 -15.17
C LYS A 145 -13.48 -5.61 -14.37
N VAL A 146 -13.59 -5.62 -13.05
CA VAL A 146 -12.50 -6.03 -12.16
C VAL A 146 -12.84 -7.40 -11.60
N TYR A 147 -12.13 -8.43 -12.07
CA TYR A 147 -12.35 -9.81 -11.62
C TYR A 147 -11.99 -9.98 -10.14
N ILE A 148 -12.82 -10.71 -9.41
CA ILE A 148 -12.70 -11.00 -7.98
C ILE A 148 -12.99 -12.48 -7.74
N ARG A 149 -12.69 -12.98 -6.54
CA ARG A 149 -13.10 -14.33 -6.17
C ARG A 149 -14.61 -14.35 -5.84
N PRO A 150 -15.33 -15.45 -6.11
CA PRO A 150 -16.76 -15.55 -5.81
C PRO A 150 -17.12 -15.24 -4.35
N GLU A 151 -16.29 -15.67 -3.40
CA GLU A 151 -16.48 -15.43 -1.97
C GLU A 151 -16.24 -13.96 -1.54
N GLU A 152 -15.65 -13.14 -2.41
CA GLU A 152 -15.30 -11.74 -2.12
C GLU A 152 -16.38 -10.73 -2.55
N GLN A 153 -17.47 -11.19 -3.19
CA GLN A 153 -18.48 -10.33 -3.85
C GLN A 153 -19.00 -9.17 -2.98
N GLU A 154 -19.50 -9.46 -1.77
CA GLU A 154 -20.08 -8.45 -0.88
C GLU A 154 -19.01 -7.43 -0.41
N LYS A 155 -17.83 -7.95 -0.02
CA LYS A 155 -16.67 -7.13 0.40
C LYS A 155 -16.19 -6.23 -0.73
N ALA A 156 -16.04 -6.80 -1.94
CA ALA A 156 -15.60 -6.09 -3.13
C ALA A 156 -16.57 -4.97 -3.52
N LEU A 157 -17.88 -5.20 -3.46
CA LEU A 157 -18.87 -4.19 -3.80
C LEU A 157 -18.83 -3.01 -2.81
N LYS A 158 -18.69 -3.29 -1.52
CA LYS A 158 -18.54 -2.24 -0.49
C LYS A 158 -17.27 -1.42 -0.73
N ILE A 159 -16.16 -2.08 -1.07
CA ILE A 159 -14.90 -1.41 -1.41
C ILE A 159 -15.05 -0.56 -2.68
N ALA A 160 -15.64 -1.10 -3.75
CA ALA A 160 -15.83 -0.38 -5.00
C ALA A 160 -16.65 0.90 -4.82
N LYS A 161 -17.76 0.84 -4.06
CA LYS A 161 -18.56 2.02 -3.71
C LYS A 161 -17.73 3.07 -2.98
N LYS A 162 -16.90 2.66 -2.01
CA LYS A 162 -16.00 3.56 -1.28
C LYS A 162 -14.92 4.18 -2.19
N VAL A 163 -14.31 3.38 -3.07
CA VAL A 163 -13.28 3.84 -4.01
C VAL A 163 -13.86 4.90 -4.96
N VAL A 164 -15.06 4.68 -5.51
CA VAL A 164 -15.75 5.63 -6.39
C VAL A 164 -16.10 6.92 -5.64
N GLU A 165 -16.64 6.83 -4.42
CA GLU A 165 -16.92 8.03 -3.61
C GLU A 165 -15.65 8.82 -3.28
N ASN A 166 -14.53 8.15 -3.00
CA ASN A 166 -13.23 8.81 -2.79
C ASN A 166 -12.70 9.53 -4.04
N HIS A 167 -13.12 9.10 -5.23
CA HIS A 167 -12.76 9.71 -6.52
C HIS A 167 -13.87 10.59 -7.08
N LYS A 168 -14.89 10.93 -6.29
CA LYS A 168 -16.03 11.75 -6.73
C LYS A 168 -15.54 13.09 -7.30
N GLY A 169 -16.08 13.45 -8.47
CA GLY A 169 -15.63 14.62 -9.24
C GLY A 169 -14.36 14.39 -10.07
N LYS A 170 -13.71 13.22 -9.96
CA LYS A 170 -12.58 12.77 -10.80
C LYS A 170 -12.86 11.44 -11.51
N THR A 171 -14.03 10.87 -11.28
CA THR A 171 -14.49 9.63 -11.88
C THR A 171 -15.91 9.83 -12.41
N GLU A 172 -16.21 9.10 -13.47
CA GLU A 172 -17.45 9.23 -14.25
C GLU A 172 -18.31 7.97 -14.12
N VAL A 173 -18.03 7.16 -13.12
CA VAL A 173 -18.83 5.98 -12.82
C VAL A 173 -20.25 6.40 -12.46
N THR A 174 -21.20 5.89 -13.24
CA THR A 174 -22.65 6.10 -13.07
C THR A 174 -23.31 4.96 -12.32
N ASP A 175 -22.77 3.74 -12.43
CA ASP A 175 -23.29 2.59 -11.70
C ASP A 175 -22.18 1.57 -11.37
N ILE A 176 -22.40 0.81 -10.29
CA ILE A 176 -21.50 -0.23 -9.81
C ILE A 176 -22.32 -1.49 -9.55
N GLY A 177 -21.94 -2.57 -10.23
CA GLY A 177 -22.63 -3.86 -10.14
C GLY A 177 -21.70 -5.01 -9.79
N ILE A 178 -22.30 -6.17 -9.58
CA ILE A 178 -21.61 -7.46 -9.49
C ILE A 178 -22.06 -8.29 -10.69
N GLY A 179 -21.12 -8.89 -11.39
CA GLY A 179 -21.40 -9.94 -12.36
C GLY A 179 -20.78 -11.26 -11.93
N GLU A 180 -21.44 -12.34 -12.27
CA GLU A 180 -20.96 -13.70 -12.04
C GLU A 180 -21.15 -14.55 -13.29
N ASN A 181 -20.23 -15.48 -13.50
CA ASN A 181 -20.39 -16.57 -14.43
C ASN A 181 -20.37 -17.89 -13.66
N LEU A 182 -21.54 -18.53 -13.59
CA LEU A 182 -21.76 -19.76 -12.85
C LEU A 182 -21.01 -20.97 -13.45
N ASN A 183 -20.73 -20.95 -14.75
CA ASN A 183 -20.08 -22.08 -15.45
C ASN A 183 -18.60 -22.18 -15.11
N ASP A 184 -17.90 -21.04 -15.10
CA ASP A 184 -16.47 -20.94 -14.89
C ASP A 184 -16.10 -20.39 -13.50
N LYS A 185 -17.10 -20.25 -12.61
CA LYS A 185 -16.96 -19.80 -11.21
C LYS A 185 -16.17 -18.50 -11.08
N THR A 186 -16.40 -17.56 -11.99
CA THR A 186 -15.77 -16.24 -11.96
C THR A 186 -16.76 -15.17 -11.51
N SER A 187 -16.27 -14.17 -10.79
CA SER A 187 -17.06 -13.00 -10.41
C SER A 187 -16.27 -11.72 -10.70
N TRP A 188 -16.96 -10.61 -10.90
CA TRP A 188 -16.33 -9.31 -11.12
C TRP A 188 -17.17 -8.17 -10.56
N ILE A 189 -16.52 -7.09 -10.16
CA ILE A 189 -17.16 -5.78 -10.02
C ILE A 189 -17.27 -5.15 -11.40
N SER A 190 -18.47 -4.71 -11.78
CA SER A 190 -18.69 -3.94 -13.01
C SER A 190 -18.78 -2.46 -12.71
N PHE A 191 -18.07 -1.66 -13.50
CA PHE A 191 -18.20 -0.21 -13.52
C PHE A 191 -18.92 0.20 -14.79
N GLN A 192 -20.03 0.93 -14.64
CA GLN A 192 -20.67 1.64 -15.74
C GLN A 192 -20.23 3.10 -15.68
N TYR A 193 -19.76 3.63 -16.80
CA TYR A 193 -19.31 5.02 -16.92
C TYR A 193 -20.34 5.83 -17.71
N ASP A 194 -20.49 7.12 -17.41
CA ASP A 194 -21.22 8.04 -18.28
C ASP A 194 -20.51 8.08 -19.63
N ILE A 195 -21.19 7.55 -20.66
CA ILE A 195 -20.64 7.43 -22.00
C ILE A 195 -20.20 8.80 -22.51
N LYS A 196 -20.92 9.90 -22.23
CA LYS A 196 -20.56 11.23 -22.75
C LYS A 196 -19.27 11.79 -22.16
N THR A 197 -19.02 11.52 -20.89
CA THR A 197 -17.86 12.08 -20.15
C THR A 197 -16.62 11.19 -20.31
N PHE A 198 -16.81 9.86 -20.43
CA PHE A 198 -15.74 8.89 -20.68
C PHE A 198 -14.99 9.19 -21.97
N TRP A 199 -15.73 9.62 -23.00
CA TRP A 199 -15.14 10.07 -24.25
C TRP A 199 -14.37 11.40 -24.08
N GLY A 200 -14.84 12.31 -23.22
CA GLY A 200 -14.12 13.54 -22.87
C GLY A 200 -12.79 13.29 -22.15
N TYR A 201 -12.74 12.36 -21.18
CA TYR A 201 -11.51 11.97 -20.49
C TYR A 201 -10.51 11.26 -21.42
N CYS A 202 -10.99 10.39 -22.33
CA CYS A 202 -10.16 9.76 -23.35
C CYS A 202 -9.65 10.75 -24.42
N GLU A 203 -10.44 11.77 -24.76
CA GLU A 203 -10.05 12.83 -25.70
C GLU A 203 -9.06 13.84 -25.07
N GLU A 204 -9.22 14.19 -23.79
CA GLU A 204 -8.29 15.07 -23.05
C GLU A 204 -6.99 14.37 -22.63
N ASN A 205 -6.98 13.04 -22.46
CA ASN A 205 -5.80 12.23 -22.07
C ASN A 205 -5.37 11.24 -23.17
N GLU A 206 -5.62 11.56 -24.44
CA GLU A 206 -5.23 10.74 -25.59
C GLU A 206 -3.69 10.74 -25.74
N PHE A 207 -3.00 9.78 -25.13
CA PHE A 207 -1.56 9.59 -25.35
C PHE A 207 -1.34 8.57 -26.46
N VAL A 208 -1.27 9.02 -27.70
CA VAL A 208 -0.42 8.34 -28.68
C VAL A 208 0.97 8.95 -28.51
N THR A 209 1.83 8.31 -27.71
CA THR A 209 3.23 8.73 -27.59
C THR A 209 3.97 8.29 -28.84
N ILE A 210 3.92 9.13 -29.88
CA ILE A 210 4.76 8.98 -31.07
C ILE A 210 6.01 9.81 -30.84
N ASN A 211 7.18 9.18 -30.86
CA ASN A 211 8.44 9.92 -30.86
C ASN A 211 8.64 10.54 -32.27
N LEU A 212 8.06 11.72 -32.50
CA LEU A 212 7.91 12.37 -33.82
C LEU A 212 9.14 13.12 -34.32
N ASN A 213 10.34 12.77 -33.87
CA ASN A 213 11.54 13.49 -34.30
C ASN A 213 11.82 13.22 -35.79
N SER A 214 12.03 14.30 -36.56
CA SER A 214 12.51 14.21 -37.95
C SER A 214 13.79 13.36 -37.98
N ARG A 215 13.87 12.40 -38.90
CA ARG A 215 14.92 11.37 -38.89
C ARG A 215 15.72 11.35 -40.18
N ILE A 216 17.04 11.34 -40.05
CA ILE A 216 17.98 11.11 -41.17
C ILE A 216 18.41 9.65 -41.12
N MET A 217 18.34 8.94 -42.24
CA MET A 217 18.69 7.52 -42.35
C MET A 217 19.63 7.28 -43.54
N PRO A 218 20.75 6.57 -43.37
CA PRO A 218 21.57 6.14 -44.51
C PRO A 218 20.89 5.03 -45.35
N VAL A 219 21.14 4.99 -46.66
CA VAL A 219 20.59 3.95 -47.55
C VAL A 219 21.01 2.55 -47.08
N GLY A 220 20.05 1.63 -47.00
CA GLY A 220 20.24 0.25 -46.54
C GLY A 220 20.06 0.06 -45.04
N GLU A 221 19.93 1.12 -44.24
CA GLU A 221 19.69 1.00 -42.80
C GLU A 221 18.27 0.54 -42.45
N PHE A 222 18.19 -0.12 -41.29
CA PHE A 222 16.97 -0.58 -40.66
C PHE A 222 16.68 0.21 -39.39
N ASN A 223 15.39 0.44 -39.12
CA ASN A 223 14.95 1.10 -37.91
C ASN A 223 13.62 0.54 -37.43
N PHE A 224 13.20 0.96 -36.25
CA PHE A 224 11.92 0.60 -35.67
C PHE A 224 11.20 1.85 -35.17
N LEU A 225 9.91 1.96 -35.51
CA LEU A 225 9.03 2.99 -35.00
C LEU A 225 8.14 2.38 -33.91
N ASN A 226 8.46 2.69 -32.66
CA ASN A 226 7.67 2.27 -31.52
C ASN A 226 6.49 3.22 -31.34
N VAL A 227 5.27 2.75 -31.66
CA VAL A 227 4.03 3.47 -31.39
C VAL A 227 3.20 2.66 -30.41
N ASN A 228 2.91 3.26 -29.26
CA ASN A 228 2.05 2.66 -28.25
C ASN A 228 0.74 3.43 -28.16
N SER A 229 -0.36 2.68 -28.09
CA SER A 229 -1.67 3.19 -27.71
C SER A 229 -2.06 2.58 -26.39
N ASN A 230 -2.51 3.41 -25.46
CA ASN A 230 -3.08 2.97 -24.19
C ASN A 230 -4.58 2.62 -24.31
N ILE A 231 -5.17 2.71 -25.52
CA ILE A 231 -6.61 2.51 -25.77
C ILE A 231 -6.86 1.07 -26.26
N PRO A 232 -7.51 0.21 -25.45
CA PRO A 232 -7.80 -1.16 -25.86
C PRO A 232 -8.73 -1.21 -27.10
N GLY A 233 -8.31 -1.98 -28.11
CA GLY A 233 -9.05 -2.13 -29.37
C GLY A 233 -8.79 -1.02 -30.40
N SER A 234 -7.90 -0.08 -30.12
CA SER A 234 -7.40 0.84 -31.16
C SER A 234 -6.55 0.11 -32.19
N LYS A 235 -6.66 0.52 -33.45
CA LYS A 235 -5.86 -0.02 -34.54
C LYS A 235 -4.88 1.04 -35.04
N ILE A 236 -3.61 0.66 -35.05
CA ILE A 236 -2.52 1.46 -35.63
C ILE A 236 -2.15 0.84 -36.97
N THR A 237 -2.05 1.66 -38.02
CA THR A 237 -1.50 1.26 -39.31
C THR A 237 -0.47 2.26 -39.79
N TYR A 238 0.43 1.78 -40.64
CA TYR A 238 1.51 2.58 -41.20
C TYR A 238 1.37 2.68 -42.72
N ASP A 239 1.79 3.81 -43.27
CA ASP A 239 2.00 3.97 -44.71
C ASP A 239 3.19 4.89 -44.99
N VAL A 240 3.68 4.87 -46.21
CA VAL A 240 4.79 5.72 -46.66
C VAL A 240 4.38 6.44 -47.93
N LYS A 241 4.62 7.76 -47.97
CA LYS A 241 4.31 8.60 -49.13
C LYS A 241 5.03 8.13 -50.40
N ASP A 242 6.31 7.81 -50.29
CA ASP A 242 7.12 7.27 -51.39
C ASP A 242 7.80 5.96 -50.98
N LYS A 243 7.25 4.85 -51.48
CA LYS A 243 7.71 3.48 -51.21
C LYS A 243 8.99 3.11 -51.96
N ASN A 244 9.47 3.95 -52.88
CA ASN A 244 10.77 3.76 -53.53
C ASN A 244 11.92 4.27 -52.65
N ILE A 245 11.65 5.23 -51.75
CA ILE A 245 12.65 5.83 -50.85
C ILE A 245 12.76 5.02 -49.56
N LEU A 246 11.63 4.56 -49.01
CA LEU A 246 11.54 3.94 -47.70
C LEU A 246 10.40 2.90 -47.66
N SER A 247 10.57 1.80 -46.94
CA SER A 247 9.49 0.86 -46.63
C SER A 247 9.25 0.76 -45.14
N ILE A 248 7.98 0.53 -44.75
CA ILE A 248 7.58 0.19 -43.38
C ILE A 248 6.64 -1.03 -43.42
N ASP A 249 6.78 -1.95 -42.47
CA ASP A 249 5.88 -3.09 -42.32
C ASP A 249 4.76 -2.83 -41.29
N GLU A 250 3.85 -3.80 -41.14
CA GLU A 250 2.73 -3.72 -40.19
C GLU A 250 3.16 -3.64 -38.71
N ASN A 251 4.38 -4.07 -38.41
CA ASN A 251 4.95 -4.05 -37.05
C ASN A 251 5.69 -2.73 -36.76
N GLY A 252 5.92 -1.88 -37.76
CA GLY A 252 6.65 -0.63 -37.62
C GLY A 252 8.16 -0.75 -37.90
N ASN A 253 8.62 -1.85 -38.52
CA ASN A 253 10.01 -1.97 -38.98
C ASN A 253 10.20 -1.17 -40.27
N ILE A 254 11.21 -0.30 -40.28
CA ILE A 254 11.53 0.62 -41.36
C ILE A 254 12.81 0.19 -42.06
N ARG A 255 12.85 0.33 -43.39
CA ARG A 255 14.06 0.15 -44.20
C ARG A 255 14.25 1.32 -45.17
N ALA A 256 15.46 1.89 -45.19
CA ALA A 256 15.87 2.89 -46.16
C ALA A 256 16.30 2.23 -47.48
N LEU A 257 15.67 2.62 -48.59
CA LEU A 257 15.84 2.00 -49.90
C LEU A 257 16.67 2.86 -50.85
N ASN A 258 16.30 4.12 -51.01
CA ASN A 258 16.98 5.07 -51.91
C ASN A 258 17.07 6.44 -51.25
N ALA A 259 18.10 7.21 -51.58
CA ALA A 259 18.24 8.57 -51.05
C ALA A 259 17.12 9.48 -51.55
N GLY A 260 16.64 10.36 -50.67
CA GLY A 260 15.51 11.26 -50.93
C GLY A 260 14.74 11.61 -49.66
N LYS A 261 13.73 12.46 -49.80
CA LYS A 261 12.86 12.89 -48.68
C LYS A 261 11.48 12.30 -48.84
N THR A 262 10.94 11.73 -47.77
CA THR A 262 9.60 11.13 -47.76
C THR A 262 8.91 11.35 -46.41
N PHE A 263 7.69 10.85 -46.28
CA PHE A 263 6.93 10.89 -45.03
C PHE A 263 6.43 9.49 -44.68
N ILE A 264 6.50 9.15 -43.40
CA ILE A 264 5.74 8.04 -42.82
C ILE A 264 4.43 8.60 -42.28
N TYR A 265 3.32 7.95 -42.60
CA TYR A 265 2.02 8.21 -42.00
C TYR A 265 1.72 7.14 -40.95
N VAL A 266 1.49 7.58 -39.72
CA VAL A 266 0.98 6.73 -38.63
C VAL A 266 -0.50 7.02 -38.49
N ASN A 267 -1.32 6.05 -38.84
CA ASN A 267 -2.76 6.15 -38.81
C ASN A 267 -3.30 5.44 -37.59
N TYR A 268 -4.00 6.19 -36.76
CA TYR A 268 -4.74 5.70 -35.64
C TYR A 268 -6.21 5.65 -36.01
N SER A 269 -6.85 4.50 -35.77
CA SER A 269 -8.28 4.34 -35.93
C SER A 269 -8.89 3.65 -34.72
N TYR A 270 -9.98 4.22 -34.22
CA TYR A 270 -10.75 3.63 -33.14
C TYR A 270 -12.20 4.09 -33.21
N ARG A 271 -13.13 3.13 -33.34
CA ARG A 271 -14.59 3.34 -33.33
C ARG A 271 -15.09 4.53 -34.20
N GLY A 272 -14.50 4.71 -35.38
CA GLY A 272 -14.89 5.76 -36.34
C GLY A 272 -14.07 7.04 -36.24
N THR A 273 -13.30 7.24 -35.15
CA THR A 273 -12.29 8.29 -35.06
C THR A 273 -11.05 7.88 -35.84
N TYR A 274 -10.55 8.80 -36.66
CA TYR A 274 -9.34 8.63 -37.46
C TYR A 274 -8.40 9.81 -37.23
N LYS A 275 -7.16 9.52 -36.83
CA LYS A 275 -6.08 10.51 -36.70
C LYS A 275 -4.87 10.02 -37.49
N SER A 276 -4.24 10.92 -38.22
CA SER A 276 -3.03 10.61 -39.00
C SER A 276 -1.91 11.55 -38.61
N TYR A 277 -0.74 10.99 -38.33
CA TYR A 277 0.46 11.72 -37.97
C TYR A 277 1.50 11.54 -39.07
N SER A 278 2.11 12.64 -39.53
CA SER A 278 3.14 12.60 -40.56
C SER A 278 4.53 12.81 -39.96
N ILE A 279 5.46 11.90 -40.24
CA ILE A 279 6.86 11.98 -39.81
C ILE A 279 7.74 12.21 -41.03
N PRO A 280 8.45 13.35 -41.12
CA PRO A 280 9.40 13.59 -42.21
C PRO A 280 10.66 12.72 -42.02
N ILE A 281 11.05 12.02 -43.09
CA ILE A 281 12.26 11.19 -43.15
C ILE A 281 13.13 11.64 -44.32
N GLU A 282 14.41 11.81 -44.06
CA GLU A 282 15.44 12.06 -45.08
C GLU A 282 16.36 10.85 -45.17
N VAL A 283 16.38 10.20 -46.32
CA VAL A 283 17.33 9.12 -46.62
C VAL A 283 18.53 9.70 -47.36
N ILE A 284 19.73 9.45 -46.87
CA ILE A 284 20.99 9.92 -47.45
C ILE A 284 21.81 8.76 -48.00
N ASN A 285 22.57 8.99 -49.07
CA ASN A 285 23.52 7.97 -49.54
C ASN A 285 24.60 7.71 -48.48
N ASN A 286 25.04 6.47 -48.36
CA ASN A 286 26.26 6.15 -47.63
C ASN A 286 27.43 6.86 -48.33
N LYS A 287 28.20 7.65 -47.58
CA LYS A 287 29.49 8.15 -48.04
C LYS A 287 30.50 7.02 -48.06
#